data_AF-A0A7Y8MFC7-F1
#
_entry.id   AF-A0A7Y8MFC7-F1
#
_cell.length_a   1.000
_cell.length_b   1.000
_cell.length_c   1.000
_cell.angle_alpha   90.00
_cell.angle_beta   90.00
_cell.angle_gamma   90.00
#
_symmetry.space_group_name_H-M   'P 1'
#
loop_
_entity.id
_entity.type
_entity.pdbx_description
1 polymer ?
#
loop_
_entity_poly.entity_id
_entity_poly.type
_entity_poly.pdbx_seq_one_letter_code
_entity_poly.pdbx_strand_id
1 'polypeptide(L)'
;MDFRIADTFADALARLPAQDQKAVKTSAFDLQLDPSAPGLQFHRIERSKDPNFWSIRVNRDIRIIVHKTDRSLLLAYVDHHDKAYAWAERRRIEAHPNTGAIQIVEVREMIEDVAATWAVAPPPTPTSPPVFQGLAAADLLSIGVPADWVAELKSANEDRFLDLATHLPAEAAEALLTYVANGVLPPPPVPASADPFAHPDALRRIRVVENAAELEAALDAPWEKSSPRIFGDFCSRRSAPPNRRKIGSEDCVCAPLVCGFRWQLC
;
A
#
# COMPACT_ATOMS: atom_id res chain seq x y z
N MET A 1 0.41 -13.40 25.27
CA MET A 1 0.37 -12.14 24.50
C MET A 1 1.02 -12.45 23.18
N ASP A 2 0.30 -12.29 22.08
CA ASP A 2 0.80 -12.65 20.75
C ASP A 2 1.77 -11.57 20.26
N PHE A 3 2.98 -11.97 19.90
CA PHE A 3 3.96 -11.06 19.31
C PHE A 3 3.85 -11.13 17.78
N ARG A 4 3.76 -9.96 17.14
CA ARG A 4 3.51 -9.86 15.70
C ARG A 4 4.44 -8.83 15.06
N ILE A 5 4.80 -9.04 13.80
CA ILE A 5 5.58 -8.09 13.00
C ILE A 5 4.82 -7.74 11.72
N ALA A 6 4.74 -6.45 11.41
CA ALA A 6 4.23 -5.93 10.15
C ALA A 6 5.33 -5.88 9.05
N ASP A 7 4.93 -6.07 7.80
CA ASP A 7 5.75 -5.85 6.62
C ASP A 7 6.30 -4.41 6.56
N THR A 8 5.49 -3.42 6.93
CA THR A 8 5.89 -2.01 7.03
C THR A 8 7.04 -1.79 8.01
N PHE A 9 7.11 -2.59 9.08
CA PHE A 9 8.24 -2.55 10.02
C PHE A 9 9.50 -3.13 9.38
N ALA A 10 9.40 -4.28 8.71
CA ALA A 10 10.54 -4.92 8.04
C ALA A 10 11.10 -4.03 6.91
N ASP A 11 10.22 -3.42 6.12
CA ASP A 11 10.59 -2.48 5.05
C ASP A 11 11.28 -1.23 5.58
N ALA A 12 10.80 -0.69 6.70
CA ALA A 12 11.40 0.49 7.33
C ALA A 12 12.75 0.16 7.96
N LEU A 13 12.85 -0.99 8.63
CA LEU A 13 14.10 -1.50 9.20
C LEU A 13 15.19 -1.62 8.14
N ALA A 14 14.87 -2.19 6.97
CA ALA A 14 15.82 -2.37 5.88
C ALA A 14 16.39 -1.05 5.32
N ARG A 15 15.69 0.08 5.52
CA ARG A 15 16.12 1.42 5.07
C ARG A 15 17.06 2.12 6.06
N LEU A 16 17.13 1.64 7.30
CA LEU A 16 17.97 2.25 8.34
C LEU A 16 19.45 1.89 8.17
N PRO A 17 20.38 2.70 8.72
CA PRO A 17 21.79 2.33 8.81
C PRO A 17 22.00 1.01 9.56
N ALA A 18 23.00 0.21 9.18
CA ALA A 18 23.26 -1.11 9.76
C ALA A 18 23.41 -1.10 11.30
N GLN A 19 23.99 -0.02 11.86
CA GLN A 19 24.09 0.15 13.31
C GLN A 19 22.72 0.28 13.97
N ASP A 20 21.83 1.08 13.39
CA ASP A 20 20.47 1.25 13.89
C ASP A 20 19.65 -0.02 13.70
N GLN A 21 19.83 -0.74 12.58
CA GLN A 21 19.20 -2.04 12.37
C GLN A 21 19.54 -3.02 13.50
N LYS A 22 20.83 -3.13 13.86
CA LYS A 22 21.26 -4.01 14.96
C LYS A 22 20.61 -3.61 16.31
N ALA A 23 20.55 -2.32 16.59
CA ALA A 23 19.95 -1.81 17.83
C ALA A 23 18.43 -2.11 17.89
N VAL A 24 17.74 -1.92 16.76
CA VAL A 24 16.31 -2.22 16.63
C VAL A 24 16.05 -3.72 16.80
N LYS A 25 16.82 -4.59 16.14
CA LYS A 25 16.69 -6.05 16.29
C LYS A 25 16.88 -6.47 17.74
N THR A 26 17.92 -5.98 18.40
CA THR A 26 18.18 -6.24 19.83
C THR A 26 16.99 -5.80 20.70
N SER A 27 16.47 -4.59 20.47
CA SER A 27 15.31 -4.08 21.20
C SER A 27 14.04 -4.90 20.96
N ALA A 28 13.85 -5.42 19.74
CA ALA A 28 12.72 -6.30 19.41
C ALA A 28 12.82 -7.65 20.13
N PHE A 29 14.02 -8.22 20.25
CA PHE A 29 14.25 -9.43 21.06
C PHE A 29 13.97 -9.19 22.53
N ASP A 30 14.53 -8.11 23.10
CA ASP A 30 14.31 -7.74 24.50
C ASP A 30 12.81 -7.56 24.78
N LEU A 31 12.09 -6.95 23.84
CA LEU A 31 10.64 -6.76 23.92
C LEU A 31 9.85 -8.08 23.86
N GLN A 32 10.27 -9.06 23.05
CA GLN A 32 9.62 -10.37 23.00
C GLN A 32 9.88 -11.17 24.28
N LEU A 33 11.08 -11.06 24.85
CA LEU A 33 11.48 -11.75 26.08
C LEU A 33 10.78 -11.17 27.32
N ASP A 34 10.79 -9.85 27.47
CA ASP A 34 10.12 -9.14 28.56
C ASP A 34 9.53 -7.80 28.11
N PRO A 35 8.25 -7.80 27.70
CA PRO A 35 7.54 -6.57 27.33
C PRO A 35 7.36 -5.57 28.47
N SER A 36 7.66 -5.96 29.73
CA SER A 36 7.52 -5.10 30.92
C SER A 36 8.84 -4.54 31.44
N ALA A 37 9.95 -4.84 30.75
CA ALA A 37 11.28 -4.40 31.17
C ALA A 37 11.36 -2.87 31.31
N PRO A 38 11.90 -2.34 32.42
CA PRO A 38 11.88 -0.90 32.71
C PRO A 38 12.71 -0.05 31.74
N GLY A 39 13.62 -0.66 30.96
CA GLY A 39 14.35 0.00 29.89
C GLY A 39 13.50 0.31 28.64
N LEU A 40 12.39 -0.41 28.46
CA LEU A 40 11.45 -0.25 27.35
C LEU A 40 10.35 0.71 27.78
N GLN A 41 10.64 2.01 27.68
CA GLN A 41 9.66 3.04 28.00
C GLN A 41 8.64 3.15 26.88
N PHE A 42 7.44 2.62 27.11
CA PHE A 42 6.30 2.82 26.24
C PHE A 42 5.75 4.23 26.43
N HIS A 43 5.78 5.02 25.37
CA HIS A 43 5.20 6.35 25.31
C HIS A 43 3.95 6.31 24.44
N ARG A 44 2.79 6.61 25.01
CA ARG A 44 1.56 6.69 24.24
C ARG A 44 1.64 7.85 23.25
N ILE A 45 1.18 7.63 22.02
CA ILE A 45 1.17 8.67 20.98
C ILE A 45 -0.18 9.37 21.02
N GLU A 46 -0.29 10.44 21.82
CA GLU A 46 -1.57 11.11 22.10
C GLU A 46 -2.25 11.71 20.86
N ARG A 47 -1.44 12.14 19.88
CA ARG A 47 -1.94 12.71 18.61
C ARG A 47 -2.37 11.67 17.60
N SER A 48 -2.17 10.38 17.87
CA SER A 48 -2.61 9.33 16.97
C SER A 48 -4.12 9.18 17.01
N LYS A 49 -4.69 8.92 15.83
CA LYS A 49 -6.10 8.53 15.69
C LYS A 49 -6.38 7.12 16.24
N ASP A 50 -5.33 6.32 16.45
CA ASP A 50 -5.43 5.00 17.07
C ASP A 50 -4.98 5.05 18.55
N PRO A 51 -5.88 4.72 19.50
CA PRO A 51 -5.56 4.77 20.93
C PRO A 51 -4.54 3.71 21.36
N ASN A 52 -4.28 2.70 20.52
CA ASN A 52 -3.39 1.58 20.82
C ASN A 52 -1.99 1.77 20.26
N PHE A 53 -1.66 2.92 19.66
CA PHE A 53 -0.31 3.22 19.23
C PHE A 53 0.58 3.74 20.37
N TRP A 54 1.72 3.07 20.51
CA TRP A 54 2.78 3.41 21.46
C TRP A 54 4.12 3.48 20.76
N SER A 55 5.01 4.30 21.30
CA SER A 55 6.39 4.45 20.86
C SER A 55 7.31 3.81 21.88
N ILE A 56 8.29 3.04 21.39
CA ILE A 56 9.35 2.44 22.18
C ILE A 56 10.68 3.07 21.75
N ARG A 57 11.45 3.49 22.75
CA ARG A 57 12.78 4.04 22.54
C ARG A 57 13.80 2.92 22.34
N VAL A 58 14.46 2.93 21.17
CA VAL A 58 15.61 2.05 20.89
C VAL A 58 16.92 2.74 21.28
N ASN A 59 17.11 3.97 20.80
CA ASN A 59 18.28 4.78 21.12
C ASN A 59 17.87 6.26 21.22
N ARG A 60 18.81 7.22 21.07
CA ARG A 60 18.45 8.65 21.14
C ARG A 60 17.47 9.05 20.03
N ASP A 61 17.67 8.54 18.83
CA ASP A 61 17.05 9.03 17.62
C ASP A 61 16.01 8.07 17.05
N ILE A 62 16.20 6.75 17.21
CA ILE A 62 15.31 5.73 16.66
C ILE A 62 14.15 5.42 17.62
N ARG A 63 12.96 5.26 17.05
CA ARG A 63 11.73 4.81 17.72
C ARG A 63 11.09 3.67 16.95
N ILE A 64 10.62 2.68 17.70
CA ILE A 64 9.74 1.63 17.19
C ILE A 64 8.31 2.03 17.54
N ILE A 65 7.42 2.02 16.54
CA ILE A 65 5.98 2.19 16.73
C ILE A 65 5.38 0.81 16.90
N VAL A 66 4.65 0.62 17.99
CA VAL A 66 3.95 -0.62 18.30
C VAL A 66 2.46 -0.36 18.46
N HIS A 67 1.65 -1.32 17.99
CA HIS A 67 0.24 -1.38 18.32
C HIS A 67 0.05 -2.41 19.45
N LYS A 68 -0.33 -1.92 20.64
CA LYS A 68 -0.40 -2.69 21.88
C LYS A 68 -1.85 -2.79 22.35
N THR A 69 -2.32 -4.02 22.49
CA THR A 69 -3.62 -4.37 23.09
C THR A 69 -3.40 -5.38 24.22
N ASP A 70 -4.44 -5.72 24.96
CA ASP A 70 -4.34 -6.71 26.05
C ASP A 70 -3.87 -8.10 25.58
N ARG A 71 -4.14 -8.44 24.31
CA ARG A 71 -3.84 -9.78 23.74
C ARG A 71 -2.67 -9.78 22.77
N SER A 72 -2.33 -8.64 22.16
CA SER A 72 -1.38 -8.55 21.05
C SER A 72 -0.40 -7.40 21.21
N LEU A 73 0.85 -7.65 20.82
CA LEU A 73 1.88 -6.64 20.58
C LEU A 73 2.35 -6.74 19.13
N LEU A 74 2.08 -5.73 18.33
CA LEU A 74 2.45 -5.67 16.92
C LEU A 74 3.55 -4.62 16.72
N LEU A 75 4.71 -5.02 16.18
CA LEU A 75 5.70 -4.10 15.66
C LEU A 75 5.21 -3.55 14.32
N ALA A 76 4.81 -2.29 14.29
CA ALA A 76 4.13 -1.68 13.15
C ALA A 76 5.09 -0.89 12.24
N TYR A 77 6.03 -0.13 12.83
CA TYR A 77 6.96 0.72 12.06
C TYR A 77 8.22 1.07 12.86
N VAL A 78 9.29 1.50 12.19
CA VAL A 78 10.51 1.97 12.83
C VAL A 78 11.15 3.09 12.02
N ASP A 79 11.54 4.19 12.67
CA ASP A 79 12.22 5.31 12.02
C ASP A 79 12.89 6.22 13.05
N HIS A 80 13.52 7.30 12.57
CA HIS A 80 13.89 8.44 13.38
C HIS A 80 12.67 9.06 14.06
N HIS A 81 12.87 9.62 15.24
CA HIS A 81 11.83 10.06 16.18
C HIS A 81 10.66 10.77 15.51
N ASP A 82 10.91 11.91 14.85
CA ASP A 82 9.84 12.75 14.32
C ASP A 82 9.08 12.05 13.18
N LYS A 83 9.79 11.27 12.36
CA LYS A 83 9.19 10.50 11.26
C LYS A 83 8.33 9.36 11.80
N ALA A 84 8.79 8.68 12.84
CA ALA A 84 8.07 7.59 13.47
C ALA A 84 6.75 8.10 14.10
N TYR A 85 6.79 9.24 14.80
CA TYR A 85 5.59 9.88 15.33
C TYR A 85 4.65 10.34 14.21
N ALA A 86 5.17 11.05 13.19
CA ALA A 86 4.37 11.50 12.06
C ALA A 86 3.71 10.32 11.30
N TRP A 87 4.39 9.18 11.20
CA TRP A 87 3.83 7.97 10.59
C TRP A 87 2.64 7.44 11.39
N ALA A 88 2.77 7.38 12.73
CA ALA A 88 1.74 6.87 13.64
C ALA A 88 0.55 7.81 13.81
N GLU A 89 0.77 9.12 13.71
CA GLU A 89 -0.29 10.13 13.79
C GLU A 89 -1.27 10.05 12.61
N ARG A 90 -0.76 9.66 11.43
CA ARG A 90 -1.53 9.57 10.17
C ARG A 90 -2.19 8.22 9.93
N ARG A 91 -2.00 7.24 10.81
CA ARG A 91 -2.42 5.85 10.57
C ARG A 91 -3.25 5.32 11.72
N ARG A 92 -4.07 4.31 11.42
CA ARG A 92 -4.77 3.47 12.41
C ARG A 92 -4.74 2.01 11.98
N ILE A 93 -4.75 1.09 12.95
CA ILE A 93 -4.80 -0.35 12.67
C ILE A 93 -6.19 -0.86 13.04
N GLU A 94 -6.96 -1.30 12.04
CA GLU A 94 -8.32 -1.76 12.24
C GLU A 94 -8.65 -2.98 11.37
N ALA A 95 -9.62 -3.77 11.82
CA ALA A 95 -10.19 -4.83 10.99
C ALA A 95 -11.14 -4.20 9.97
N HIS A 96 -10.92 -4.48 8.70
CA HIS A 96 -11.76 -3.96 7.64
C HIS A 96 -13.19 -4.55 7.74
N PRO A 97 -14.26 -3.73 7.65
CA PRO A 97 -15.62 -4.16 8.00
C PRO A 97 -16.17 -5.28 7.10
N ASN A 98 -15.78 -5.32 5.83
CA ASN A 98 -16.30 -6.31 4.88
C ASN A 98 -15.42 -7.56 4.74
N THR A 99 -14.10 -7.38 4.81
CA THR A 99 -13.15 -8.48 4.60
C THR A 99 -12.70 -9.10 5.93
N GLY A 100 -12.89 -8.39 7.05
CA GLY A 100 -12.44 -8.81 8.38
C GLY A 100 -10.93 -8.77 8.57
N ALA A 101 -10.14 -8.53 7.50
CA ALA A 101 -8.69 -8.49 7.57
C ALA A 101 -8.21 -7.27 8.35
N ILE A 102 -7.23 -7.46 9.25
CA ILE A 102 -6.54 -6.34 9.89
C ILE A 102 -5.74 -5.54 8.84
N GLN A 103 -5.85 -4.23 8.86
CA GLN A 103 -5.20 -3.33 7.92
C GLN A 103 -4.60 -2.13 8.64
N ILE A 104 -3.46 -1.64 8.13
CA ILE A 104 -2.89 -0.36 8.52
C ILE A 104 -3.46 0.68 7.54
N VAL A 105 -4.38 1.52 8.01
CA VAL A 105 -5.11 2.49 7.19
C VAL A 105 -4.53 3.88 7.40
N GLU A 106 -4.23 4.59 6.32
CA GLU A 106 -3.87 6.02 6.35
C GLU A 106 -5.13 6.89 6.44
N VAL A 107 -5.17 7.77 7.43
CA VAL A 107 -6.29 8.67 7.72
C VAL A 107 -6.16 9.94 6.89
N ARG A 108 -7.19 10.21 6.08
CA ARG A 108 -7.23 11.28 5.08
C ARG A 108 -6.98 12.69 5.64
N GLU A 109 -7.60 13.05 6.76
CA GLU A 109 -7.56 14.43 7.31
C GLU A 109 -6.14 14.98 7.45
N MET A 110 -5.17 14.11 7.75
CA MET A 110 -3.78 14.53 8.00
C MET A 110 -2.88 14.46 6.74
N ILE A 111 -3.38 13.92 5.62
CA ILE A 111 -2.69 13.99 4.32
C ILE A 111 -2.89 15.39 3.72
N GLU A 112 -4.10 15.94 3.84
CA GLU A 112 -4.45 17.27 3.32
C GLU A 112 -3.68 18.38 4.07
N ASP A 113 -3.53 18.28 5.40
CA ASP A 113 -2.80 19.27 6.22
C ASP A 113 -1.31 19.39 5.87
N VAL A 114 -0.69 18.34 5.31
CA VAL A 114 0.74 18.31 4.99
C VAL A 114 0.99 18.78 3.56
N ALA A 115 0.06 18.50 2.64
CA ALA A 115 0.09 19.03 1.28
C ALA A 115 -0.12 20.56 1.26
N ALA A 116 -0.83 21.12 2.25
CA ALA A 116 -1.13 22.55 2.33
C ALA A 116 0.10 23.47 2.53
N THR A 117 1.25 22.93 2.96
CA THR A 117 2.47 23.74 3.15
C THR A 117 3.21 24.14 1.86
N TRP A 118 2.82 23.57 0.69
CA TRP A 118 3.35 23.99 -0.61
C TRP A 118 2.30 23.92 -1.72
N ALA A 119 1.47 24.95 -1.86
CA ALA A 119 0.77 25.19 -3.12
C ALA A 119 0.49 26.69 -3.34
N VAL A 120 1.35 27.32 -4.14
CA VAL A 120 0.99 28.47 -4.98
C VAL A 120 0.76 27.91 -6.39
N ALA A 121 -0.35 27.21 -6.58
CA ALA A 121 -0.94 26.94 -7.89
C ALA A 121 -2.35 26.34 -7.69
N PRO A 122 -3.37 26.78 -8.43
CA PRO A 122 -4.67 26.12 -8.43
C PRO A 122 -4.53 24.67 -8.93
N PRO A 123 -5.29 23.71 -8.38
CA PRO A 123 -5.22 22.32 -8.83
C PRO A 123 -5.55 22.24 -10.32
N PRO A 124 -4.80 21.44 -11.11
CA PRO A 124 -5.13 21.24 -12.51
C PRO A 124 -6.53 20.64 -12.61
N THR A 125 -7.38 21.23 -13.46
CA THR A 125 -8.69 20.68 -13.80
C THR A 125 -8.49 19.25 -14.32
N PRO A 126 -9.21 18.24 -13.81
CA PRO A 126 -9.04 16.86 -14.28
C PRO A 126 -9.43 16.79 -15.76
N THR A 127 -8.45 16.55 -16.62
CA THR A 127 -8.59 16.52 -18.09
C THR A 127 -9.25 15.23 -18.60
N SER A 128 -9.40 14.22 -17.74
CA SER A 128 -9.86 12.87 -18.07
C SER A 128 -11.02 12.44 -17.17
N PRO A 129 -11.95 11.61 -17.67
CA PRO A 129 -13.09 11.13 -16.89
C PRO A 129 -12.64 10.26 -15.70
N PRO A 130 -13.43 10.18 -14.61
CA PRO A 130 -13.09 9.34 -13.47
C PRO A 130 -13.17 7.85 -13.83
N VAL A 131 -12.19 7.07 -13.40
CA VAL A 131 -12.01 5.66 -13.82
C VAL A 131 -12.98 4.72 -13.10
N PHE A 132 -13.30 5.04 -11.84
CA PHE A 132 -14.08 4.16 -10.96
C PHE A 132 -15.52 4.62 -10.75
N GLN A 133 -16.00 5.61 -11.52
CA GLN A 133 -17.35 6.17 -11.34
C GLN A 133 -18.45 5.11 -11.50
N GLY A 134 -18.24 4.13 -12.38
CA GLY A 134 -19.18 3.05 -12.66
C GLY A 134 -19.25 1.95 -11.59
N LEU A 135 -18.31 1.91 -10.64
CA LEU A 135 -18.28 0.90 -9.59
C LEU A 135 -19.17 1.29 -8.40
N ALA A 136 -19.87 0.31 -7.83
CA ALA A 136 -20.59 0.54 -6.59
C ALA A 136 -19.60 0.71 -5.44
N ALA A 137 -19.96 1.53 -4.45
CA ALA A 137 -19.13 1.68 -3.24
C ALA A 137 -18.97 0.34 -2.51
N ALA A 138 -20.01 -0.51 -2.53
CA ALA A 138 -19.98 -1.85 -1.96
C ALA A 138 -18.91 -2.74 -2.61
N ASP A 139 -18.72 -2.63 -3.93
CA ASP A 139 -17.71 -3.41 -4.66
C ASP A 139 -16.30 -2.99 -4.25
N LEU A 140 -16.06 -1.68 -4.13
CA LEU A 140 -14.77 -1.14 -3.65
C LEU A 140 -14.47 -1.60 -2.22
N LEU A 141 -15.45 -1.56 -1.33
CA LEU A 141 -15.28 -2.07 0.03
C LEU A 141 -15.07 -3.60 0.03
N SER A 142 -15.68 -4.34 -0.88
CA SER A 142 -15.56 -5.81 -0.94
C SER A 142 -14.13 -6.27 -1.28
N ILE A 143 -13.38 -5.46 -2.03
CA ILE A 143 -11.97 -5.73 -2.36
C ILE A 143 -10.99 -5.16 -1.30
N GLY A 144 -11.51 -4.65 -0.17
CA GLY A 144 -10.69 -4.18 0.95
C GLY A 144 -10.23 -2.72 0.86
N VAL A 145 -10.86 -1.89 0.01
CA VAL A 145 -10.63 -0.43 0.01
C VAL A 145 -11.18 0.16 1.32
N PRO A 146 -10.39 0.91 2.10
CA PRO A 146 -10.91 1.56 3.30
C PRO A 146 -11.98 2.61 2.97
N ALA A 147 -13.02 2.72 3.81
CA ALA A 147 -14.16 3.60 3.57
C ALA A 147 -13.77 5.07 3.33
N ASP A 148 -12.74 5.54 4.03
CA ASP A 148 -12.22 6.91 3.95
C ASP A 148 -11.72 7.29 2.53
N TRP A 149 -11.34 6.28 1.72
CA TRP A 149 -10.77 6.46 0.38
C TRP A 149 -11.77 6.23 -0.76
N VAL A 150 -12.94 5.65 -0.48
CA VAL A 150 -13.94 5.31 -1.52
C VAL A 150 -14.40 6.54 -2.30
N ALA A 151 -14.65 7.65 -1.61
CA ALA A 151 -15.14 8.87 -2.26
C ALA A 151 -14.10 9.46 -3.24
N GLU A 152 -12.83 9.51 -2.84
CA GLU A 152 -11.76 10.07 -3.68
C GLU A 152 -11.50 9.18 -4.89
N LEU A 153 -11.44 7.85 -4.69
CA LEU A 153 -11.30 6.89 -5.79
C LEU A 153 -12.41 7.02 -6.83
N LYS A 154 -13.67 7.17 -6.41
CA LYS A 154 -14.79 7.35 -7.36
C LYS A 154 -14.69 8.63 -8.19
N SER A 155 -13.97 9.64 -7.70
CA SER A 155 -13.72 10.90 -8.40
C SER A 155 -12.37 10.97 -9.11
N ALA A 156 -11.47 10.00 -8.89
CA ALA A 156 -10.11 9.99 -9.40
C ALA A 156 -10.07 9.60 -10.88
N ASN A 157 -9.24 10.33 -11.64
CA ASN A 157 -8.81 9.95 -12.98
C ASN A 157 -7.60 8.99 -12.89
N GLU A 158 -7.12 8.48 -14.04
CA GLU A 158 -6.01 7.52 -14.09
C GLU A 158 -4.73 8.05 -13.42
N ASP A 159 -4.35 9.30 -13.69
CA ASP A 159 -3.16 9.91 -13.12
C ASP A 159 -3.26 10.03 -11.59
N ARG A 160 -4.39 10.54 -11.10
CA ARG A 160 -4.62 10.70 -9.66
C ARG A 160 -4.71 9.36 -8.95
N PHE A 161 -5.29 8.35 -9.59
CA PHE A 161 -5.38 7.01 -9.01
C PHE A 161 -4.01 6.41 -8.66
N LEU A 162 -3.00 6.60 -9.52
CA LEU A 162 -1.66 6.07 -9.25
C LEU A 162 -1.05 6.65 -7.96
N ASP A 163 -1.30 7.93 -7.68
CA ASP A 163 -0.89 8.56 -6.42
C ASP A 163 -1.66 7.95 -5.23
N LEU A 164 -2.98 7.83 -5.34
CA LEU A 164 -3.83 7.27 -4.28
C LEU A 164 -3.49 5.82 -3.95
N ALA A 165 -3.15 5.03 -4.97
CA ALA A 165 -2.80 3.62 -4.82
C ALA A 165 -1.59 3.41 -3.88
N THR A 166 -0.71 4.41 -3.73
CA THR A 166 0.43 4.33 -2.80
C THR A 166 0.04 4.39 -1.32
N HIS A 167 -1.16 4.87 -1.02
CA HIS A 167 -1.70 5.02 0.34
C HIS A 167 -2.74 3.95 0.70
N LEU A 168 -3.14 3.12 -0.27
CA LEU A 168 -4.10 2.05 -0.07
C LEU A 168 -3.41 0.76 0.39
N PRO A 169 -4.14 -0.14 1.07
CA PRO A 169 -3.73 -1.52 1.21
C PRO A 169 -3.41 -2.13 -0.17
N ALA A 170 -2.27 -2.81 -0.28
CA ALA A 170 -1.77 -3.41 -1.51
C ALA A 170 -2.78 -4.35 -2.22
N GLU A 171 -3.63 -5.10 -1.51
CA GLU A 171 -4.62 -5.97 -2.17
C GLU A 171 -5.68 -5.14 -2.89
N ALA A 172 -6.13 -4.07 -2.23
CA ALA A 172 -7.07 -3.13 -2.82
C ALA A 172 -6.42 -2.40 -4.02
N ALA A 173 -5.16 -1.96 -3.88
CA ALA A 173 -4.41 -1.34 -4.98
C ALA A 173 -4.21 -2.31 -6.16
N GLU A 174 -3.83 -3.57 -5.90
CA GLU A 174 -3.67 -4.63 -6.92
C GLU A 174 -4.99 -4.92 -7.63
N ALA A 175 -6.10 -5.00 -6.89
CA ALA A 175 -7.43 -5.22 -7.45
C ALA A 175 -7.88 -4.05 -8.34
N LEU A 176 -7.63 -2.82 -7.91
CA LEU A 176 -7.95 -1.62 -8.69
C LEU A 176 -7.06 -1.49 -9.93
N LEU A 177 -5.77 -1.82 -9.83
CA LEU A 177 -4.85 -1.86 -10.97
C LEU A 177 -5.28 -2.93 -11.99
N THR A 178 -5.74 -4.08 -11.51
CA THR A 178 -6.29 -5.14 -12.36
C THR A 178 -7.51 -4.62 -13.11
N TYR A 179 -8.46 -3.99 -12.40
CA TYR A 179 -9.64 -3.39 -13.00
C TYR A 179 -9.29 -2.32 -14.05
N VAL A 180 -8.30 -1.46 -13.79
CA VAL A 180 -7.84 -0.46 -14.77
C VAL A 180 -7.25 -1.13 -16.01
N ALA A 181 -6.55 -2.25 -15.84
CA ALA A 181 -5.88 -2.95 -16.94
C ALA A 181 -6.84 -3.78 -17.82
N ASN A 182 -7.86 -4.41 -17.23
CA ASN A 182 -8.71 -5.38 -17.94
C ASN A 182 -10.22 -5.10 -17.85
N GLY A 183 -10.64 -4.08 -17.10
CA GLY A 183 -12.05 -3.72 -16.88
C GLY A 183 -12.82 -4.67 -15.95
N VAL A 184 -12.15 -5.64 -15.31
CA VAL A 184 -12.76 -6.68 -14.48
C VAL A 184 -12.27 -6.55 -13.05
N LEU A 185 -13.21 -6.31 -12.14
CA LEU A 185 -12.91 -6.30 -10.71
C LEU A 185 -12.72 -7.75 -10.26
N PRO A 186 -11.60 -8.11 -9.61
CA PRO A 186 -11.42 -9.45 -9.09
C PRO A 186 -12.49 -9.73 -8.02
N PRO A 187 -12.95 -10.99 -7.90
CA PRO A 187 -13.90 -11.35 -6.87
C PRO A 187 -13.30 -11.08 -5.47
N PRO A 188 -14.12 -10.69 -4.49
CA PRO A 188 -13.64 -10.46 -3.14
C PRO A 188 -13.02 -11.76 -2.57
N PRO A 189 -11.98 -11.65 -1.73
CA PRO A 189 -11.41 -12.82 -1.06
C PRO A 189 -12.47 -13.53 -0.21
N VAL A 190 -12.39 -14.87 -0.18
CA VAL A 190 -13.28 -15.82 0.53
C VAL A 190 -13.40 -15.45 2.03
N PRO A 191 -14.52 -15.79 2.72
CA PRO A 191 -15.08 -14.96 3.78
C PRO A 191 -14.20 -14.80 5.02
N ALA A 192 -14.42 -13.66 5.68
CA ALA A 192 -13.79 -13.22 6.91
C ALA A 192 -13.60 -14.37 7.92
N SER A 193 -12.33 -14.69 8.19
CA SER A 193 -11.95 -15.45 9.38
C SER A 193 -12.52 -14.76 10.62
N ALA A 194 -12.99 -15.54 11.60
CA ALA A 194 -13.44 -15.01 12.88
C ALA A 194 -12.32 -14.26 13.63
N ASP A 195 -11.05 -14.56 13.32
CA ASP A 195 -9.89 -13.80 13.74
C ASP A 195 -9.35 -12.91 12.59
N PRO A 196 -9.38 -11.57 12.74
CA PRO A 196 -8.84 -10.62 11.77
C PRO A 196 -7.37 -10.84 11.39
N PHE A 197 -6.57 -11.39 12.28
CA PHE A 197 -5.15 -11.65 12.04
C PHE A 197 -4.90 -12.98 11.30
N ALA A 198 -5.87 -13.90 11.31
CA ALA A 198 -5.78 -15.18 10.59
C ALA A 198 -6.29 -15.10 9.14
N HIS A 199 -6.75 -13.93 8.70
CA HIS A 199 -7.19 -13.72 7.31
C HIS A 199 -5.99 -13.86 6.34
N PRO A 200 -6.14 -14.49 5.16
CA PRO A 200 -5.04 -14.65 4.20
C PRO A 200 -4.36 -13.33 3.82
N ASP A 201 -5.15 -12.27 3.60
CA ASP A 201 -4.60 -10.92 3.33
C ASP A 201 -3.85 -10.33 4.54
N ALA A 202 -4.30 -10.63 5.76
CA ALA A 202 -3.60 -10.20 6.97
C ALA A 202 -2.25 -10.92 7.10
N LEU A 203 -2.21 -12.23 6.82
CA LEU A 203 -0.99 -13.05 6.90
C LEU A 203 0.08 -12.64 5.88
N ARG A 204 -0.32 -12.01 4.76
CA ARG A 204 0.62 -11.41 3.79
C ARG A 204 1.37 -10.22 4.37
N ARG A 205 0.84 -9.54 5.40
CA ARG A 205 1.42 -8.34 6.01
C ARG A 205 1.87 -8.51 7.45
N ILE A 206 1.22 -9.38 8.20
CA ILE A 206 1.44 -9.54 9.62
C ILE A 206 1.81 -10.99 9.88
N ARG A 207 3.02 -11.17 10.38
CA ARG A 207 3.51 -12.48 10.81
C ARG A 207 3.39 -12.59 12.32
N VAL A 208 2.82 -13.70 12.79
CA VAL A 208 2.89 -14.10 14.20
C VAL A 208 4.27 -14.70 14.45
N VAL A 209 4.86 -14.38 15.60
CA VAL A 209 6.20 -14.84 15.97
C VAL A 209 6.10 -15.53 17.32
N GLU A 210 6.33 -16.84 17.34
CA GLU A 210 6.10 -17.67 18.52
C GLU A 210 7.32 -17.72 19.44
N ASN A 211 8.52 -17.55 18.88
CA ASN A 211 9.77 -17.68 19.63
C ASN A 211 10.88 -16.76 19.07
N ALA A 212 12.01 -16.70 19.78
CA ALA A 212 13.14 -15.85 19.40
C ALA A 212 13.79 -16.27 18.07
N ALA A 213 13.87 -17.58 17.76
CA ALA A 213 14.46 -18.02 16.49
C ALA A 213 13.60 -17.58 15.29
N GLU A 214 12.28 -17.62 15.43
CA GLU A 214 11.35 -17.07 14.43
C GLU A 214 11.44 -15.56 14.32
N LEU A 215 11.67 -14.85 15.44
CA LEU A 215 11.86 -13.40 15.42
C LEU A 215 13.13 -13.05 14.62
N GLU A 216 14.22 -13.75 14.87
CA GLU A 216 15.47 -13.58 14.13
C GLU A 216 15.27 -13.83 12.63
N ALA A 217 14.65 -14.95 12.29
CA ALA A 217 14.33 -15.28 10.90
C ALA A 217 13.43 -14.22 10.25
N ALA A 218 12.42 -13.70 10.96
CA ALA A 218 11.53 -12.66 10.46
C ALA A 218 12.22 -11.31 10.25
N LEU A 219 13.27 -11.01 11.02
CA LEU A 219 14.04 -9.76 10.94
C LEU A 219 15.20 -9.83 9.94
N ASP A 220 15.67 -11.02 9.60
CA ASP A 220 16.78 -11.27 8.67
C ASP A 220 16.32 -11.63 7.26
N ALA A 221 15.18 -12.31 7.13
CA ALA A 221 14.64 -12.67 5.83
C ALA A 221 13.98 -11.46 5.16
N PRO A 222 14.29 -11.15 3.88
CA PRO A 222 13.48 -10.23 3.12
C PRO A 222 12.04 -10.76 3.09
N TRP A 223 11.06 -9.90 3.39
CA TRP A 223 9.66 -10.27 3.28
C TRP A 223 9.42 -10.78 1.86
N GLU A 224 8.75 -11.94 1.70
CA GLU A 224 8.36 -12.42 0.38
C GLU A 224 7.30 -11.47 -0.17
N LYS A 225 7.77 -10.42 -0.86
CA LYS A 225 6.92 -9.57 -1.66
C LYS A 225 6.51 -10.41 -2.85
N SER A 226 5.22 -10.71 -2.94
CA SER A 226 4.62 -11.14 -4.19
C SER A 226 4.69 -9.93 -5.14
N SER A 227 5.86 -9.62 -5.71
CA SER A 227 5.99 -8.53 -6.67
C SER A 227 5.17 -8.92 -7.91
N PRO A 228 4.11 -8.18 -8.28
CA PRO A 228 3.56 -8.31 -9.62
C PRO A 228 4.67 -7.81 -10.55
N ARG A 229 5.25 -8.71 -11.35
CA ARG A 229 6.12 -8.36 -12.49
C ARG A 229 5.29 -7.65 -13.57
N ILE A 230 4.74 -6.48 -13.28
CA ILE A 230 3.91 -5.73 -14.24
C ILE A 230 4.56 -4.39 -14.63
N PHE A 231 5.56 -3.90 -13.87
CA PHE A 231 6.17 -2.59 -14.13
C PHE A 231 7.30 -2.57 -15.18
N GLY A 232 7.42 -3.58 -16.03
CA GLY A 232 8.52 -3.71 -17.01
C GLY A 232 8.25 -3.20 -18.42
N ASP A 233 7.01 -3.30 -18.92
CA ASP A 233 6.77 -3.23 -20.38
C ASP A 233 5.93 -2.04 -20.86
N PHE A 234 5.48 -1.15 -19.96
CA PHE A 234 4.57 -0.07 -20.35
C PHE A 234 5.26 1.15 -20.99
N CYS A 235 6.57 1.35 -20.80
CA CYS A 235 7.26 2.56 -21.24
C CYS A 235 7.93 2.50 -22.63
N SER A 236 7.94 1.37 -23.35
CA SER A 236 8.74 1.25 -24.59
C SER A 236 7.96 1.34 -25.92
N ARG A 237 6.67 1.69 -25.91
CA ARG A 237 5.88 1.85 -27.16
C ARG A 237 5.11 3.16 -27.24
N ARG A 238 5.78 4.30 -27.10
CA ARG A 238 5.27 5.59 -27.62
C ARG A 238 6.43 6.54 -27.94
N SER A 239 7.25 6.16 -28.90
CA SER A 239 8.12 7.11 -29.60
C SER A 239 7.34 7.75 -30.75
N ALA A 240 7.33 9.07 -30.73
CA ALA A 240 6.56 10.03 -31.53
C ALA A 240 6.56 9.84 -33.08
N PRO A 241 5.58 10.42 -33.79
CA PRO A 241 5.48 10.36 -35.25
C PRO A 241 6.55 11.20 -35.96
N PRO A 242 7.02 10.82 -37.17
CA PRO A 242 7.94 11.63 -37.92
C PRO A 242 7.22 12.81 -38.61
N ASN A 243 7.82 13.98 -38.36
CA ASN A 243 7.65 15.31 -38.92
C ASN A 243 7.39 15.33 -40.45
N ARG A 244 6.23 15.85 -40.89
CA ARG A 244 5.98 16.26 -42.29
C ARG A 244 6.62 17.63 -42.54
N ARG A 245 7.58 17.69 -43.47
CA ARG A 245 7.90 18.93 -44.19
C ARG A 245 8.09 18.65 -45.69
N LYS A 246 7.45 19.53 -46.46
CA LYS A 246 7.66 19.89 -47.88
C LYS A 246 6.99 19.04 -48.96
N ILE A 247 5.87 19.60 -49.42
CA ILE A 247 5.51 19.91 -50.82
C ILE A 247 6.60 19.56 -51.84
N GLY A 248 6.23 18.75 -52.83
CA GLY A 248 7.00 18.44 -54.03
C GLY A 248 6.30 17.35 -54.84
N SER A 249 5.60 17.80 -55.87
CA SER A 249 5.08 17.14 -57.08
C SER A 249 5.42 15.67 -57.40
N GLU A 250 4.42 15.04 -58.05
CA GLU A 250 4.47 13.92 -59.00
C GLU A 250 3.83 12.59 -58.55
N ASP A 251 2.79 12.27 -59.33
CA ASP A 251 2.24 10.95 -59.65
C ASP A 251 1.25 10.28 -58.70
N CYS A 252 0.01 10.80 -58.79
CA CYS A 252 -1.20 9.99 -58.82
C CYS A 252 -1.12 8.89 -59.89
N VAL A 253 -1.34 7.62 -59.53
CA VAL A 253 -2.15 6.69 -60.35
C VAL A 253 -2.95 5.72 -59.45
N CYS A 254 -4.27 5.91 -59.49
CA CYS A 254 -5.40 4.96 -59.47
C CYS A 254 -5.23 3.53 -58.88
N ALA A 255 -5.93 3.26 -57.76
CA ALA A 255 -7.16 2.43 -57.62
C ALA A 255 -7.42 1.21 -58.56
N PRO A 256 -8.41 0.32 -58.28
CA PRO A 256 -8.90 -0.31 -57.03
C PRO A 256 -9.19 -1.83 -57.23
N LEU A 257 -9.96 -2.46 -56.31
CA LEU A 257 -10.83 -3.67 -56.43
C LEU A 257 -10.49 -4.74 -55.36
N VAL A 258 -11.27 -4.92 -54.28
CA VAL A 258 -12.66 -5.45 -54.14
C VAL A 258 -12.75 -6.97 -54.19
N CYS A 259 -13.36 -7.53 -53.12
CA CYS A 259 -13.97 -8.86 -52.95
C CYS A 259 -13.05 -10.08 -53.13
N GLY A 260 -13.22 -11.19 -52.40
CA GLY A 260 -14.31 -11.65 -51.56
C GLY A 260 -14.27 -13.19 -51.57
N PHE A 261 -14.48 -13.80 -50.40
CA PHE A 261 -15.09 -15.12 -50.16
C PHE A 261 -15.03 -16.20 -51.28
N ARG A 262 -14.41 -17.36 -51.00
CA ARG A 262 -15.13 -18.65 -51.12
C ARG A 262 -14.42 -19.87 -50.48
N TRP A 263 -15.26 -20.57 -49.72
CA TRP A 263 -15.33 -21.96 -49.26
C TRP A 263 -14.57 -23.09 -50.01
N GLN A 264 -13.89 -23.92 -49.21
CA GLN A 264 -14.06 -25.38 -48.98
C GLN A 264 -13.72 -26.47 -50.03
N LEU A 265 -13.04 -27.50 -49.49
CA LEU A 265 -12.92 -28.94 -49.84
C LEU A 265 -12.03 -29.37 -51.02
N CYS A 266 -10.92 -30.05 -50.67
CA CYS A 266 -10.74 -31.51 -50.81
C CYS A 266 -9.72 -31.98 -49.77
#